data_AF-A0A1C9ZWA9-F1
#
_entry.id   AF-A0A1C9ZWA9-F1
#
_cell.length_a   1.000
_cell.length_b   1.000
_cell.length_c   1.000
_cell.angle_alpha   90.00
_cell.angle_beta   90.00
_cell.angle_gamma   90.00
#
_symmetry.space_group_name_H-M   'P 1'
#
loop_
_entity.id
_entity.type
_entity.pdbx_description
1 polymer ?
#
loop_
_entity_poly.entity_id
_entity_poly.type
_entity_poly.pdbx_seq_one_letter_code
_entity_poly.pdbx_strand_id
1 'polypeptide(L)'
;MWTDSIMREPDGSWALDLPAEEVPAELPEPCLGINFARDGMARKEWLALVAVHSDAWIMSVAFYYGAKLNFEQRKSLFNQMNSSSTLFEVVTGKREAVGLKRGRQNMSVKRKMVTDGDISTNLKGCRAELYWPDDGNWYSVVINAVNVKKRMATIQYDTGEIEELDLTEVIHDEQMYLLE
;
A
#
# COMPACT_ATOMS: atom_id res chain seq x y z
N MET A 1 -20.46 14.12 -19.17
CA MET A 1 -20.10 13.01 -18.27
C MET A 1 -19.04 13.58 -17.37
N TRP A 2 -19.46 14.01 -16.19
CA TRP A 2 -18.65 14.87 -15.35
C TRP A 2 -17.66 14.03 -14.52
N THR A 3 -16.39 14.44 -14.53
CA THR A 3 -15.27 13.75 -13.87
C THR A 3 -15.14 14.27 -12.45
N ASP A 4 -15.67 13.52 -11.49
CA ASP A 4 -15.65 13.95 -10.09
C ASP A 4 -14.22 13.86 -9.51
N SER A 5 -13.87 14.83 -8.66
CA SER A 5 -12.61 14.90 -7.93
C SER A 5 -12.86 15.04 -6.42
N ILE A 6 -11.98 14.46 -5.61
CA ILE A 6 -12.01 14.63 -4.14
C ILE A 6 -11.12 15.80 -3.74
N MET A 7 -11.73 16.83 -3.16
CA MET A 7 -11.06 17.99 -2.58
C MET A 7 -11.22 17.95 -1.06
N ARG A 8 -10.16 18.33 -0.33
CA ARG A 8 -10.21 18.51 1.13
C ARG A 8 -10.05 19.99 1.44
N GLU A 9 -10.99 20.53 2.18
CA GLU A 9 -11.02 21.93 2.60
C GLU A 9 -10.13 22.18 3.84
N PRO A 10 -9.70 23.44 4.08
CA PRO A 10 -8.90 23.79 5.26
C PRO A 10 -9.57 23.49 6.61
N ASP A 11 -10.92 23.48 6.64
CA ASP A 11 -11.71 23.15 7.83
C ASP A 11 -11.83 21.64 8.10
N GLY A 12 -11.27 20.81 7.21
CA GLY A 12 -11.28 19.36 7.29
C GLY A 12 -12.50 18.69 6.66
N SER A 13 -13.42 19.45 6.07
CA SER A 13 -14.47 18.90 5.22
C SER A 13 -13.89 18.38 3.89
N TRP A 14 -14.62 17.50 3.22
CA TRP A 14 -14.25 17.00 1.91
C TRP A 14 -15.44 17.12 0.95
N ALA A 15 -15.14 17.48 -0.29
CA ALA A 15 -16.11 17.64 -1.35
C ALA A 15 -15.78 16.70 -2.50
N LEU A 16 -16.83 16.16 -3.11
CA LEU A 16 -16.78 15.53 -4.42
C LEU A 16 -17.36 16.54 -5.40
N ASP A 17 -16.51 17.15 -6.23
CA ASP A 17 -16.93 18.25 -7.10
C ASP A 17 -16.26 18.18 -8.49
N LEU A 18 -16.76 19.02 -9.39
CA LEU A 18 -16.26 19.19 -10.74
C LEU A 18 -14.88 19.87 -10.75
N PRO A 19 -14.05 19.62 -11.78
CA PRO A 19 -12.82 20.39 -12.00
C PRO A 19 -13.12 21.90 -12.07
N ALA A 20 -12.11 22.70 -11.73
CA ALA A 20 -12.20 24.15 -11.76
C ALA A 20 -12.64 24.66 -13.15
N GLU A 21 -13.63 25.54 -13.19
CA GLU A 21 -14.11 26.14 -14.45
C GLU A 21 -13.16 27.24 -14.97
N GLU A 22 -12.32 27.82 -14.10
CA GLU A 22 -11.39 28.90 -14.45
C GLU A 22 -10.10 28.39 -15.12
N VAL A 23 -9.66 29.09 -16.17
CA VAL A 23 -8.45 28.75 -16.94
C VAL A 23 -7.49 29.94 -16.97
N PRO A 24 -6.28 29.84 -16.36
CA PRO A 24 -5.74 28.69 -15.62
C PRO A 24 -6.31 28.59 -14.19
N ALA A 25 -6.45 27.36 -13.69
CA ALA A 25 -6.86 27.11 -12.31
C ALA A 25 -5.85 27.70 -11.31
N GLU A 26 -6.37 28.22 -10.18
CA GLU A 26 -5.55 28.84 -9.14
C GLU A 26 -4.76 27.81 -8.32
N LEU A 27 -5.27 26.59 -8.15
CA LEU A 27 -4.62 25.52 -7.41
C LEU A 27 -4.32 24.32 -8.31
N PRO A 28 -3.32 23.48 -7.96
CA PRO A 28 -3.13 22.20 -8.61
C PRO A 28 -4.44 21.40 -8.60
N GLU A 29 -4.80 20.81 -9.73
CA GLU A 29 -6.03 20.04 -9.82
C GLU A 29 -5.87 18.65 -9.19
N PRO A 30 -6.87 18.17 -8.43
CA PRO A 30 -6.93 16.78 -7.98
C PRO A 30 -7.11 15.81 -9.15
N CYS A 31 -6.84 14.52 -8.91
CA CYS A 31 -6.99 13.49 -9.94
C CYS A 31 -8.46 13.37 -10.39
N LEU A 32 -8.69 13.59 -11.67
CA LEU A 32 -10.00 13.53 -12.30
C LEU A 32 -10.37 12.10 -12.68
N GLY A 33 -11.67 11.79 -12.63
CA GLY A 33 -12.19 10.55 -13.20
C GLY A 33 -12.00 9.33 -12.29
N ILE A 34 -11.84 9.55 -10.98
CA ILE A 34 -11.78 8.49 -9.97
C ILE A 34 -13.03 7.58 -10.02
N ASN A 35 -14.17 8.14 -10.44
CA ASN A 35 -15.43 7.45 -10.63
C ASN A 35 -15.41 6.41 -11.76
N PHE A 36 -14.53 6.53 -12.77
CA PHE A 36 -14.43 5.56 -13.87
C PHE A 36 -13.78 4.24 -13.47
N ALA A 37 -12.79 4.29 -12.56
CA ALA A 37 -12.11 3.09 -12.09
C ALA A 37 -12.97 2.28 -11.10
N ARG A 38 -13.96 2.91 -10.45
CA ARG A 38 -14.68 2.34 -9.31
C ARG A 38 -15.29 0.96 -9.56
N ASP A 39 -15.94 0.78 -10.70
CA ASP A 39 -16.69 -0.44 -10.99
C ASP A 39 -15.82 -1.52 -11.67
N GLY A 40 -14.54 -1.21 -11.95
CA GLY A 40 -13.57 -2.08 -12.64
C GLY A 40 -12.50 -2.70 -11.74
N MET A 41 -12.51 -2.45 -10.43
CA MET A 41 -11.54 -2.97 -9.46
C MET A 41 -12.17 -3.28 -8.10
N ALA A 42 -11.46 -4.02 -7.25
CA ALA A 42 -11.93 -4.31 -5.92
C ALA A 42 -12.07 -3.01 -5.11
N ARG A 43 -13.12 -2.89 -4.27
CA ARG A 43 -13.38 -1.68 -3.48
C ARG A 43 -12.17 -1.22 -2.65
N LYS A 44 -11.37 -2.16 -2.13
CA LYS A 44 -10.17 -1.86 -1.35
C LYS A 44 -9.07 -1.26 -2.22
N GLU A 45 -8.83 -1.82 -3.40
CA GLU A 45 -7.88 -1.31 -4.38
C GLU A 45 -8.29 0.08 -4.88
N TRP A 46 -9.59 0.27 -5.12
CA TRP A 46 -10.13 1.58 -5.51
C TRP A 46 -9.91 2.63 -4.43
N LEU A 47 -10.22 2.33 -3.17
CA LEU A 47 -9.98 3.24 -2.06
C LEU A 47 -8.48 3.53 -1.87
N ALA A 48 -7.62 2.54 -2.08
CA ALA A 48 -6.16 2.71 -2.01
C ALA A 48 -5.66 3.63 -3.15
N LEU A 49 -6.16 3.45 -4.37
CA LEU A 49 -5.86 4.29 -5.52
C LEU A 49 -6.28 5.75 -5.27
N VAL A 50 -7.52 5.95 -4.79
CA VAL A 50 -8.03 7.26 -4.39
C VAL A 50 -7.08 7.90 -3.37
N ALA A 51 -6.68 7.15 -2.34
CA ALA A 51 -5.84 7.65 -1.26
C ALA A 51 -4.45 8.10 -1.76
N VAL A 52 -3.79 7.31 -2.62
CA VAL A 52 -2.49 7.69 -3.22
C VAL A 52 -2.60 8.99 -4.01
N HIS A 53 -3.65 9.13 -4.83
CA HIS A 53 -3.87 10.36 -5.59
C HIS A 53 -4.17 11.57 -4.72
N SER A 54 -4.93 11.39 -3.63
CA SER A 54 -5.19 12.43 -2.64
C SER A 54 -3.91 12.87 -1.91
N ASP A 55 -3.04 11.93 -1.51
CA ASP A 55 -1.76 12.23 -0.86
C ASP A 55 -0.84 13.06 -1.78
N ALA A 56 -0.76 12.68 -3.06
CA ALA A 56 0.01 13.42 -4.06
C ALA A 56 -0.56 14.84 -4.30
N TRP A 57 -1.88 14.98 -4.32
CA TRP A 57 -2.54 16.27 -4.51
C TRP A 57 -2.29 17.21 -3.32
N ILE A 58 -2.44 16.75 -2.08
CA ILE A 58 -2.15 17.54 -0.86
C ILE A 58 -0.70 18.02 -0.86
N MET A 59 0.25 17.15 -1.25
CA MET A 59 1.66 17.51 -1.42
C MET A 59 1.82 18.66 -2.43
N SER A 60 1.17 18.54 -3.60
CA SER A 60 1.20 19.56 -4.64
C SER A 60 0.66 20.91 -4.16
N VAL A 61 -0.50 20.91 -3.49
CA VAL A 61 -1.13 22.12 -2.93
C VAL A 61 -0.24 22.78 -1.87
N ALA A 62 0.35 21.98 -0.96
CA ALA A 62 1.24 22.49 0.07
C ALA A 62 2.47 23.19 -0.53
N PHE A 63 3.08 22.62 -1.56
CA PHE A 63 4.24 23.21 -2.24
C PHE A 63 3.89 24.32 -3.22
N TYR A 64 2.65 24.36 -3.73
CA TYR A 64 2.13 25.51 -4.47
C TYR A 64 2.08 26.76 -3.58
N TYR A 65 1.46 26.67 -2.40
CA TYR A 65 1.52 27.76 -1.41
C TYR A 65 2.94 28.00 -0.89
N GLY A 66 3.75 26.94 -0.83
CA GLY A 66 5.15 26.97 -0.45
C GLY A 66 6.12 27.50 -1.52
N ALA A 67 5.64 28.00 -2.67
CA ALA A 67 6.50 28.37 -3.81
C ALA A 67 7.59 29.40 -3.46
N LYS A 68 7.31 30.31 -2.52
CA LYS A 68 8.24 31.36 -2.07
C LYS A 68 9.16 30.93 -0.92
N LEU A 69 9.00 29.73 -0.39
CA LEU A 69 9.83 29.22 0.69
C LEU A 69 11.27 28.99 0.23
N ASN A 70 12.24 29.17 1.13
CA ASN A 70 13.63 28.77 0.86
C ASN A 70 13.83 27.26 1.08
N PHE A 71 15.04 26.78 0.84
CA PHE A 71 15.37 25.35 0.97
C PHE A 71 15.06 24.78 2.35
N GLU A 72 15.48 25.46 3.43
CA GLU A 72 15.27 24.98 4.80
C GLU A 72 13.79 24.99 5.19
N GLN A 73 13.04 25.99 4.74
CA GLN A 73 11.60 26.07 4.96
C GLN A 73 10.84 24.96 4.22
N ARG A 74 11.22 24.66 2.97
CA ARG A 74 10.66 23.52 2.21
C ARG A 74 10.97 22.18 2.88
N LYS A 75 12.19 22.01 3.38
CA LYS A 75 12.60 20.83 4.13
C LYS A 75 11.82 20.68 5.43
N SER A 76 11.60 21.79 6.16
CA SER A 76 10.78 21.79 7.38
C SER A 76 9.32 21.43 7.08
N LEU A 77 8.72 22.02 6.04
CA LEU A 77 7.37 21.70 5.59
C LEU A 77 7.23 20.22 5.23
N PHE A 78 8.16 19.69 4.43
CA PHE A 78 8.20 18.28 4.07
C PHE A 78 8.28 17.37 5.31
N ASN A 79 9.15 17.69 6.27
CA ASN A 79 9.27 16.91 7.49
C ASN A 79 7.99 16.95 8.35
N GLN A 80 7.30 18.10 8.40
CA GLN A 80 6.04 18.23 9.12
C GLN A 80 4.94 17.40 8.46
N MET A 81 4.85 17.43 7.13
CA MET A 81 3.87 16.62 6.39
C MET A 81 4.11 15.12 6.56
N ASN A 82 5.36 14.68 6.51
CA ASN A 82 5.73 13.27 6.74
C ASN A 82 5.71 12.84 8.21
N SER A 83 5.36 13.72 9.16
CA SER A 83 5.19 13.34 10.56
C SER A 83 3.84 12.65 10.84
N SER A 84 2.91 12.72 9.89
CA SER A 84 1.60 12.07 9.94
C SER A 84 1.54 10.93 8.94
N SER A 85 0.70 9.93 9.23
CA SER A 85 0.45 8.85 8.27
C SER A 85 -0.24 9.38 7.02
N THR A 86 0.11 8.78 5.87
CA THR A 86 -0.55 9.08 4.60
C THR A 86 -1.96 8.50 4.57
N LEU A 87 -2.84 9.01 3.71
CA LEU A 87 -4.17 8.44 3.54
C LEU A 87 -4.07 6.99 3.05
N PHE A 88 -3.10 6.68 2.18
CA PHE A 88 -2.88 5.31 1.71
C PHE A 88 -2.54 4.36 2.86
N GLU A 89 -1.63 4.75 3.75
CA GLU A 89 -1.26 3.97 4.94
C GLU A 89 -2.46 3.71 5.86
N VAL A 90 -3.31 4.73 6.05
CA VAL A 90 -4.53 4.62 6.87
C VAL A 90 -5.55 3.69 6.21
N VAL A 91 -5.78 3.82 4.91
CA VAL A 91 -6.77 3.04 4.15
C VAL A 91 -6.36 1.56 4.01
N THR A 92 -5.07 1.31 3.83
CA THR A 92 -4.53 -0.06 3.67
C THR A 92 -4.16 -0.72 5.00
N GLY A 93 -4.17 0.04 6.10
CA GLY A 93 -3.69 -0.45 7.40
C GLY A 93 -2.16 -0.63 7.46
N LYS A 94 -1.43 -0.25 6.40
CA LYS A 94 0.03 -0.27 6.34
C LYS A 94 0.57 0.95 7.12
N ARG A 95 0.60 0.90 8.45
CA ARG A 95 1.41 1.87 9.21
C ARG A 95 2.89 1.55 8.99
N GLU A 96 3.56 2.26 8.08
CA GLU A 96 5.02 2.35 8.18
C GLU A 96 5.36 3.21 9.41
N ALA A 97 6.14 2.65 10.33
CA ALA A 97 6.63 3.39 11.48
C ALA A 97 7.69 4.40 11.03
N VAL A 98 7.28 5.54 10.48
CA VAL A 98 8.18 6.63 10.14
C VAL A 98 8.57 7.34 11.43
N GLY A 99 9.64 6.86 12.08
CA GLY A 99 10.14 7.51 13.29
C GLY A 99 11.10 6.74 14.17
N LEU A 100 11.91 5.80 13.70
CA LEU A 100 13.13 5.41 14.42
C LEU A 100 14.17 4.88 13.44
N LYS A 101 15.37 5.47 13.52
CA LYS A 101 16.59 4.95 12.90
C LYS A 101 16.64 3.43 13.09
N ARG A 102 16.61 2.69 11.98
CA ARG A 102 16.77 1.23 11.99
C ARG A 102 18.24 0.89 12.24
N GLY A 103 18.67 1.06 13.49
CA GLY A 103 19.77 0.26 14.03
C GLY A 103 19.26 -1.18 14.07
N ARG A 104 19.60 -1.96 13.04
CA ARG A 104 19.22 -3.37 12.92
C ARG A 104 19.95 -4.16 14.00
N GLN A 105 19.32 -4.29 15.16
CA GLN A 105 19.71 -5.29 16.15
C GLN A 105 19.29 -6.66 15.63
N ASN A 106 20.28 -7.52 15.49
CA ASN A 106 20.18 -8.91 15.04
C ASN A 106 19.24 -9.71 15.95
N MET A 107 18.09 -10.11 15.42
CA MET A 107 17.50 -11.41 15.73
C MET A 107 17.34 -12.10 14.38
N SER A 108 18.31 -12.94 14.01
CA SER A 108 18.25 -13.68 12.75
C SER A 108 17.20 -14.78 12.91
N VAL A 109 15.93 -14.46 12.70
CA VAL A 109 14.90 -15.47 12.43
C VAL A 109 15.43 -16.27 11.24
N LYS A 110 15.61 -17.58 11.41
CA LYS A 110 16.07 -18.41 10.30
C LYS A 110 14.93 -18.46 9.28
N ARG A 111 15.28 -18.14 8.03
CA ARG A 111 14.36 -18.18 6.90
C ARG A 111 14.86 -19.19 5.91
N LYS A 112 13.98 -20.07 5.44
CA LYS A 112 14.28 -21.07 4.42
C LYS A 112 13.42 -20.79 3.20
N MET A 113 14.04 -20.64 2.02
CA MET A 113 13.29 -20.50 0.77
C MET A 113 12.45 -21.77 0.55
N VAL A 114 11.18 -21.61 0.21
CA VAL A 114 10.34 -22.76 -0.12
C VAL A 114 10.79 -23.34 -1.46
N THR A 115 10.91 -24.67 -1.50
CA THR A 115 11.28 -25.41 -2.71
C THR A 115 10.21 -26.44 -3.05
N ASP A 116 10.30 -27.03 -4.24
CA ASP A 116 9.35 -28.06 -4.69
C ASP A 116 9.24 -29.24 -3.72
N GLY A 117 10.35 -29.61 -3.08
CA GLY A 117 10.40 -30.70 -2.09
C GLY A 117 9.68 -30.38 -0.78
N ASP A 118 9.35 -29.12 -0.51
CA ASP A 118 8.64 -28.70 0.70
C ASP A 118 7.11 -28.78 0.55
N ILE A 119 6.59 -28.97 -0.68
CA ILE A 119 5.14 -29.05 -0.96
C ILE A 119 4.57 -30.33 -0.35
N SER A 120 4.08 -30.19 0.88
CA SER A 120 3.46 -31.27 1.63
C SER A 120 2.41 -30.71 2.57
N THR A 121 1.62 -31.59 3.17
CA THR A 121 0.66 -31.20 4.21
C THR A 121 1.32 -30.60 5.45
N ASN A 122 2.64 -30.76 5.62
CA ASN A 122 3.39 -30.23 6.75
C ASN A 122 3.55 -28.71 6.71
N LEU A 123 3.32 -28.09 5.55
CA LEU A 123 3.27 -26.64 5.42
C LEU A 123 2.10 -26.02 6.19
N LYS A 124 1.03 -26.79 6.46
CA LYS A 124 -0.12 -26.30 7.22
C LYS A 124 0.30 -25.91 8.64
N GLY A 125 0.02 -24.67 9.01
CA GLY A 125 0.34 -24.06 10.30
C GLY A 125 1.71 -23.38 10.33
N CYS A 126 2.52 -23.52 9.28
CA CYS A 126 3.80 -22.81 9.18
C CYS A 126 3.58 -21.31 8.96
N ARG A 127 4.46 -20.51 9.55
CA ARG A 127 4.59 -19.09 9.23
C ARG A 127 5.53 -18.93 8.04
N ALA A 128 5.18 -18.03 7.14
CA ALA A 128 5.97 -17.68 5.99
C ALA A 128 6.00 -16.16 5.78
N GLU A 129 7.02 -15.67 5.09
CA GLU A 129 7.04 -14.35 4.48
C GLU A 129 6.77 -14.53 2.98
N LEU A 130 5.75 -13.84 2.45
CA LEU A 130 5.40 -13.80 1.04
C LEU A 130 5.78 -12.43 0.44
N TYR A 131 6.51 -12.42 -0.66
CA TYR A 131 6.91 -11.22 -1.37
C TYR A 131 5.81 -10.78 -2.33
N TRP A 132 5.47 -9.50 -2.29
CA TRP A 132 4.53 -8.90 -3.22
C TRP A 132 5.25 -7.96 -4.19
N PRO A 133 5.31 -8.29 -5.51
CA PRO A 133 6.08 -7.50 -6.47
C PRO A 133 5.48 -6.11 -6.72
N ASP A 134 4.17 -5.93 -6.54
CA ASP A 134 3.47 -4.67 -6.79
C ASP A 134 3.92 -3.52 -5.88
N ASP A 135 4.32 -3.84 -4.64
CA ASP A 135 4.79 -2.85 -3.67
C ASP A 135 6.20 -3.11 -3.12
N GLY A 136 6.83 -4.21 -3.54
CA GLY A 136 8.20 -4.56 -3.19
C GLY A 136 8.39 -4.97 -1.73
N ASN A 137 7.33 -5.36 -1.02
CA ASN A 137 7.38 -5.72 0.40
C ASN A 137 7.15 -7.21 0.66
N TRP A 138 7.58 -7.64 1.85
CA TRP A 138 7.35 -8.99 2.38
C TRP A 138 6.25 -8.96 3.44
N TYR A 139 5.28 -9.85 3.31
CA TYR A 139 4.13 -9.98 4.20
C TYR A 139 4.21 -11.26 5.02
N SER A 140 3.96 -11.15 6.32
CA SER A 140 3.86 -12.33 7.20
C SER A 140 2.51 -13.01 7.00
N VAL A 141 2.56 -14.31 6.71
CA VAL A 141 1.39 -15.14 6.45
C VAL A 141 1.47 -16.47 7.21
N VAL A 142 0.31 -17.03 7.51
CA VAL A 142 0.16 -18.38 8.06
C VAL A 142 -0.53 -19.26 7.04
N ILE A 143 0.04 -20.43 6.77
CA ILE A 143 -0.56 -21.38 5.83
C ILE A 143 -1.68 -22.15 6.54
N ASN A 144 -2.93 -21.91 6.18
CA ASN A 144 -4.11 -22.52 6.80
C ASN A 144 -4.45 -23.90 6.21
N ALA A 145 -4.22 -24.12 4.93
CA ALA A 145 -4.48 -25.39 4.26
C ALA A 145 -3.58 -25.55 3.03
N VAL A 146 -3.31 -26.80 2.63
CA VAL A 146 -2.54 -27.11 1.43
C VAL A 146 -3.21 -28.23 0.65
N ASN A 147 -3.44 -28.00 -0.64
CA ASN A 147 -3.87 -28.99 -1.60
C ASN A 147 -2.68 -29.41 -2.47
N VAL A 148 -2.01 -30.48 -2.05
CA VAL A 148 -0.79 -30.99 -2.70
C VAL A 148 -1.03 -31.37 -4.17
N LYS A 149 -2.21 -31.91 -4.52
CA LYS A 149 -2.51 -32.32 -5.90
C LYS A 149 -2.65 -31.13 -6.85
N LYS A 150 -3.25 -30.05 -6.35
CA LYS A 150 -3.41 -28.81 -7.12
C LYS A 150 -2.25 -27.84 -6.96
N ARG A 151 -1.31 -28.12 -6.04
CA ARG A 151 -0.23 -27.21 -5.62
C ARG A 151 -0.75 -25.84 -5.15
N MET A 152 -1.94 -25.82 -4.55
CA MET A 152 -2.56 -24.62 -4.00
C MET A 152 -2.45 -24.62 -2.48
N ALA A 153 -2.21 -23.46 -1.88
CA ALA A 153 -2.28 -23.26 -0.44
C ALA A 153 -3.28 -22.15 -0.09
N THR A 154 -3.99 -22.30 1.01
CA THR A 154 -4.77 -21.20 1.59
C THR A 154 -3.91 -20.54 2.65
N ILE A 155 -3.63 -19.26 2.49
CA ILE A 155 -2.83 -18.46 3.43
C ILE A 155 -3.70 -17.45 4.16
N GLN A 156 -3.25 -16.98 5.32
CA GLN A 156 -3.87 -15.91 6.06
C GLN A 156 -2.83 -14.88 6.48
N TYR A 157 -3.08 -13.62 6.15
CA TYR A 157 -2.26 -12.48 6.55
C TYR A 157 -2.51 -12.09 8.01
N ASP A 158 -1.58 -11.36 8.61
CA ASP A 158 -1.75 -10.78 9.96
C ASP A 158 -2.97 -9.84 10.07
N THR A 159 -3.42 -9.28 8.95
CA THR A 159 -4.65 -8.46 8.84
C THR A 159 -5.92 -9.29 8.99
N GLY A 160 -5.82 -10.62 8.93
CA GLY A 160 -6.96 -11.56 8.97
C GLY A 160 -7.53 -11.92 7.60
N GLU A 161 -7.00 -11.34 6.52
CA GLU A 161 -7.40 -11.68 5.15
C GLU A 161 -6.91 -13.07 4.76
N ILE A 162 -7.72 -13.80 3.99
CA ILE A 162 -7.45 -15.16 3.53
C ILE A 162 -7.38 -15.17 2.01
N GLU A 163 -6.38 -15.84 1.47
CA GLU A 163 -6.13 -15.92 0.03
C GLU A 163 -5.71 -17.34 -0.39
N GLU A 164 -5.97 -17.70 -1.65
CA GLU A 164 -5.43 -18.91 -2.26
C GLU A 164 -4.18 -18.57 -3.07
N LEU A 165 -3.11 -19.33 -2.83
CA LEU A 165 -1.78 -19.13 -3.37
C LEU A 165 -1.39 -20.33 -4.25
N ASP A 166 -0.91 -20.09 -5.47
CA ASP A 166 -0.28 -21.12 -6.30
C ASP A 166 1.19 -21.29 -5.87
N LEU A 167 1.49 -22.44 -5.27
CA LEU A 167 2.83 -22.75 -4.77
C LEU A 167 3.85 -22.89 -5.91
N THR A 168 3.41 -23.19 -7.13
CA THR A 168 4.29 -23.36 -8.31
C THR A 168 4.87 -22.02 -8.76
N GLU A 169 4.01 -21.00 -8.87
CA GLU A 169 4.40 -19.65 -9.27
C GLU A 169 5.31 -19.02 -8.20
N VAL A 170 4.91 -19.14 -6.94
CA VAL A 170 5.67 -18.59 -5.82
C VAL A 170 7.06 -19.19 -5.66
N ILE A 171 7.22 -20.50 -5.94
CA ILE A 171 8.53 -21.16 -5.97
C ILE A 171 9.35 -20.69 -7.17
N HIS A 172 8.73 -20.63 -8.35
CA HIS A 172 9.39 -20.19 -9.58
C HIS A 172 9.93 -18.76 -9.45
N ASP A 173 9.16 -17.87 -8.83
CA ASP A 173 9.49 -16.46 -8.68
C ASP A 173 10.26 -16.15 -7.39
N GLU A 174 10.62 -17.17 -6.59
CA GLU A 174 11.36 -17.04 -5.33
C GLU A 174 10.67 -16.11 -4.30
N GLN A 175 9.34 -16.14 -4.28
CA GLN A 175 8.51 -15.18 -3.53
C GLN A 175 8.13 -15.63 -2.12
N MET A 176 8.61 -16.77 -1.61
CA MET A 176 8.21 -17.25 -0.28
C MET A 176 9.34 -17.86 0.55
N TYR A 177 9.49 -17.33 1.76
CA TYR A 177 10.35 -17.89 2.80
C TYR A 177 9.52 -18.49 3.93
N LEU A 178 9.82 -19.73 4.32
CA LEU A 178 9.35 -20.30 5.59
C LEU A 178 10.16 -19.74 6.74
N LEU A 179 9.48 -19.42 7.83
CA LEU A 179 10.10 -18.98 9.09
C LEU A 179 10.25 -20.19 10.02
N GLU A 180 11.49 -20.44 10.47
CA GLU A 180 11.86 -21.51 11.44
C GLU A 180 11.99 -20.98 12.87
#